data_AF-A0A158DML6-F1
#
_entry.id   AF-A0A158DML6-F1
#
_cell.length_a   1.000
_cell.length_b   1.000
_cell.length_c   1.000
_cell.angle_alpha   90.00
_cell.angle_beta   90.00
_cell.angle_gamma   90.00
#
_symmetry.space_group_name_H-M   'P 1'
#
loop_
_entity.id
_entity.type
_entity.pdbx_description
1 polymer ?
#
loop_
_entity_poly.entity_id
_entity_poly.type
_entity_poly.pdbx_seq_one_letter_code
_entity_poly.pdbx_strand_id
1 'polypeptide(L)'
;MPGRGAALRDPLACRTAIDDTRRFVRTVIETVRQSIGDHASLKECYERTLHAMEPEFGDWPVFRPVLPFDVVRAYEELTGVEHPTRPSTTRS
;
A
#
# COMPACT_ATOMS: atom_id res chain seq x y z
N MET A 1 11.91 -16.72 -16.90
CA MET A 1 11.00 -15.87 -16.10
C MET A 1 11.31 -14.41 -16.44
N PRO A 2 10.40 -13.66 -17.07
CA PRO A 2 10.69 -12.29 -17.49
C PRO A 2 10.47 -11.36 -16.29
N GLY A 3 11.57 -10.91 -15.67
CA GLY A 3 11.54 -9.84 -14.68
C GLY A 3 11.15 -8.52 -15.37
N ARG A 4 9.99 -7.97 -14.98
CA ARG A 4 9.57 -6.62 -15.38
C ARG A 4 10.43 -5.60 -14.63
N GLY A 5 11.46 -5.10 -15.31
CA GLY A 5 12.37 -4.08 -14.82
C GLY A 5 13.81 -4.41 -15.22
N ALA A 6 14.57 -3.39 -15.64
CA ALA A 6 15.99 -3.57 -15.94
C ALA A 6 16.67 -4.25 -14.74
N ALA A 7 17.42 -5.33 -14.99
CA ALA A 7 18.17 -6.00 -13.95
C ALA A 7 19.08 -4.97 -13.27
N LEU A 8 18.78 -4.62 -12.03
CA LEU A 8 19.59 -3.74 -11.19
C LEU A 8 20.90 -4.51 -10.90
N ARG A 9 21.94 -4.22 -11.67
CA ARG A 9 23.25 -4.90 -11.62
C ARG A 9 24.20 -4.32 -10.56
N ASP A 10 23.73 -3.34 -9.77
CA ASP A 10 24.55 -2.60 -8.82
C ASP A 10 24.05 -2.83 -7.37
N PRO A 11 24.90 -3.28 -6.44
CA PRO A 11 24.58 -3.39 -5.02
C PRO A 11 24.03 -2.11 -4.38
N LEU A 12 24.44 -0.92 -4.86
CA LEU A 12 23.88 0.36 -4.42
C LEU A 12 22.42 0.50 -4.83
N ALA A 13 22.11 0.16 -6.07
CA ALA A 13 20.76 0.28 -6.60
C ALA A 13 19.80 -0.74 -5.97
N CYS A 14 20.31 -1.93 -5.58
CA CYS A 14 19.55 -2.87 -4.74
C CYS A 14 19.23 -2.32 -3.35
N ARG A 15 20.17 -1.61 -2.70
CA ARG A 15 19.92 -0.96 -1.40
C ARG A 15 18.88 0.15 -1.52
N THR A 16 19.01 1.01 -2.53
CA THR A 16 18.02 2.06 -2.80
C THR A 16 16.63 1.46 -3.02
N ALA A 17 16.50 0.41 -3.85
CA ALA A 17 15.21 -0.24 -4.08
C ALA A 17 14.59 -0.83 -2.81
N ILE A 18 15.40 -1.40 -1.91
CA ILE A 18 14.93 -1.93 -0.63
C ILE A 18 14.46 -0.80 0.29
N ASP A 19 15.22 0.29 0.37
CA ASP A 19 14.88 1.42 1.22
C ASP A 19 13.66 2.18 0.69
N ASP A 20 13.51 2.31 -0.63
CA ASP A 20 12.32 2.85 -1.28
C ASP A 20 11.08 2.01 -0.98
N THR A 21 11.21 0.67 -1.03
CA THR A 21 10.11 -0.25 -0.68
C THR A 21 9.74 -0.15 0.81
N ARG A 22 10.73 0.00 1.70
CA ARG A 22 10.46 0.21 3.13
C ARG A 22 9.77 1.54 3.38
N ARG A 23 10.20 2.59 2.67
CA ARG A 23 9.60 3.92 2.75
C ARG A 23 8.16 3.89 2.27
N PHE A 24 7.91 3.21 1.16
CA PHE A 24 6.58 2.96 0.61
C PHE A 24 5.63 2.39 1.68
N VAL A 25 5.97 1.23 2.26
CA VAL A 25 5.13 0.56 3.26
C VAL A 25 4.91 1.44 4.49
N ARG A 26 5.94 2.15 4.94
CA ARG A 26 5.86 3.05 6.09
C ARG A 26 4.89 4.20 5.84
N THR A 27 5.01 4.88 4.69
CA THR A 27 4.12 5.99 4.31
C THR A 27 2.67 5.55 4.24
N VAL A 28 2.39 4.35 3.69
CA VAL A 28 1.03 3.78 3.68
C VAL A 28 0.50 3.61 5.10
N ILE A 29 1.26 2.92 5.97
CA ILE A 29 0.83 2.64 7.35
C ILE A 29 0.63 3.94 8.15
N GLU A 30 1.53 4.92 8.02
CA GLU A 30 1.45 6.20 8.72
C GLU A 30 0.22 7.00 8.26
N THR A 31 -0.03 7.09 6.95
CA THR A 31 -1.17 7.82 6.39
C THR A 31 -2.49 7.16 6.77
N VAL A 32 -2.54 5.82 6.77
CA VAL A 32 -3.73 5.06 7.18
C VAL A 32 -3.99 5.26 8.67
N ARG A 33 -2.96 5.18 9.51
CA ARG A 33 -3.09 5.40 10.96
C ARG A 33 -3.58 6.81 11.27
N GLN A 34 -3.06 7.84 10.59
CA GLN A 34 -3.54 9.22 10.74
C GLN A 34 -5.00 9.34 10.32
N SER A 35 -5.37 8.75 9.19
CA SER A 35 -6.74 8.77 8.68
C SER A 35 -7.74 8.07 9.62
N ILE A 36 -7.33 6.97 10.26
CA ILE A 36 -8.14 6.30 11.31
C ILE A 36 -8.31 7.20 12.53
N GLY A 37 -7.24 7.89 12.97
CA GLY A 37 -7.30 8.86 14.06
C GLY A 37 -8.22 10.05 13.77
N ASP A 38 -8.30 10.45 12.50
CA ASP A 38 -9.20 11.52 12.03
C ASP A 38 -10.65 11.05 11.80
N HIS A 39 -10.98 9.78 12.07
CA HIS A 39 -12.26 9.17 11.74
C HIS A 39 -12.62 9.26 10.24
N ALA A 40 -11.62 9.33 9.36
CA ALA A 40 -11.82 9.38 7.92
C ALA A 40 -12.28 8.02 7.37
N SER A 41 -13.06 8.06 6.30
CA SER A 41 -13.52 6.87 5.60
C SER A 41 -12.39 6.16 4.84
N LEU A 42 -12.56 4.87 4.53
CA LEU A 42 -11.62 4.09 3.72
C LEU A 42 -11.27 4.78 2.38
N LYS A 43 -12.25 5.45 1.77
CA LYS A 43 -12.07 6.19 0.51
C LYS A 43 -11.17 7.42 0.71
N GLU A 44 -11.41 8.20 1.74
CA GLU A 44 -10.58 9.37 2.07
C GLU A 44 -9.16 8.95 2.47
N CYS A 45 -9.02 7.84 3.20
CA CYS A 45 -7.74 7.24 3.53
C CYS A 45 -6.95 6.86 2.26
N TYR A 46 -7.61 6.25 1.28
CA TYR A 46 -7.01 5.93 -0.02
C TYR A 46 -6.60 7.20 -0.78
N GLU A 47 -7.47 8.20 -0.88
CA GLU A 47 -7.18 9.45 -1.58
C GLU A 47 -5.99 10.21 -0.95
N ARG A 48 -5.93 10.26 0.39
CA ARG A 48 -4.80 10.85 1.12
C ARG A 48 -3.50 10.11 0.87
N THR A 49 -3.53 8.78 0.91
CA THR A 49 -2.36 7.93 0.65
C THR A 49 -1.90 8.07 -0.80
N LEU A 50 -2.84 8.08 -1.75
CA LEU A 50 -2.56 8.31 -3.16
C LEU A 50 -1.89 9.66 -3.38
N HIS A 51 -2.43 10.74 -2.81
CA HIS A 51 -1.87 12.08 -2.97
C HIS A 51 -0.48 12.22 -2.34
N ALA A 52 -0.24 11.59 -1.19
CA ALA A 52 1.06 11.59 -0.53
C ALA A 52 2.14 10.83 -1.34
N MET A 53 1.74 9.80 -2.08
CA MET A 53 2.66 8.91 -2.80
C MET A 53 2.79 9.21 -4.29
N GLU A 54 1.82 9.90 -4.91
CA GLU A 54 1.85 10.29 -6.31
C GLU A 54 3.12 11.07 -6.74
N PRO A 55 3.67 12.03 -5.97
CA PRO A 55 4.88 12.74 -6.40
C PRO A 55 6.16 11.88 -6.35
N GLU A 56 6.18 10.79 -5.57
CA GLU A 56 7.38 9.96 -5.35
C GLU A 56 7.30 8.63 -6.12
N PHE A 57 6.11 8.06 -6.27
CA PHE A 57 5.86 6.74 -6.88
C PHE A 57 4.92 6.80 -8.09
N GLY A 58 4.51 8.00 -8.55
CA GLY A 58 3.59 8.16 -9.68
C GLY A 58 4.10 7.57 -11.01
N ASP A 59 5.41 7.49 -11.19
CA ASP A 59 6.05 6.87 -12.35
C ASP A 59 6.11 5.32 -12.29
N TRP A 60 5.71 4.68 -11.18
CA TRP A 60 5.70 3.22 -11.07
C TRP A 60 4.43 2.61 -11.68
N PRO A 61 4.54 1.81 -12.77
CA PRO A 61 3.36 1.24 -13.43
C PRO A 61 2.57 0.24 -12.57
N VAL A 62 3.21 -0.33 -11.55
CA VAL A 62 2.62 -1.30 -10.61
C VAL A 62 1.95 -0.61 -9.42
N PHE A 63 2.28 0.66 -9.15
CA PHE A 63 1.83 1.40 -7.98
C PHE A 63 0.29 1.57 -7.94
N ARG A 64 -0.31 2.01 -9.05
CA ARG A 64 -1.76 2.24 -9.13
C ARG A 64 -2.62 1.02 -8.81
N PRO A 65 -2.36 -0.19 -9.34
CA PRO A 65 -3.20 -1.35 -9.04
C PRO A 65 -2.98 -1.97 -7.66
N VAL A 66 -1.81 -1.83 -7.03
CA VAL A 66 -1.54 -2.46 -5.72
C VAL A 66 -1.95 -1.59 -4.53
N LEU A 67 -1.90 -0.26 -4.67
CA LEU A 67 -2.19 0.67 -3.58
C LEU A 67 -3.56 0.45 -2.90
N PRO A 68 -4.67 0.18 -3.62
CA PRO A 68 -5.95 -0.09 -2.98
C PRO A 68 -5.91 -1.31 -2.06
N PHE A 69 -5.17 -2.37 -2.44
CA PHE A 69 -5.03 -3.57 -1.61
C PHE A 69 -4.22 -3.29 -0.36
N ASP A 70 -3.10 -2.57 -0.49
CA ASP A 70 -2.23 -2.23 0.64
C ASP A 70 -2.94 -1.33 1.66
N VAL A 71 -3.71 -0.33 1.17
CA VAL A 71 -4.50 0.57 2.02
C VAL A 71 -5.61 -0.18 2.75
N VAL A 72 -6.36 -1.04 2.07
CA VAL A 72 -7.40 -1.87 2.70
C VAL A 72 -6.78 -2.78 3.75
N ARG A 73 -5.66 -3.44 3.43
CA ARG A 73 -4.97 -4.34 4.35
C ARG A 73 -4.49 -3.61 5.60
N ALA A 74 -3.85 -2.45 5.44
CA ALA A 74 -3.39 -1.64 6.55
C ALA A 74 -4.58 -1.12 7.39
N TYR A 75 -5.69 -0.75 6.75
CA TYR A 75 -6.88 -0.30 7.43
C TYR A 75 -7.52 -1.42 8.26
N GLU A 76 -7.67 -2.64 7.71
CA GLU A 76 -8.19 -3.81 8.43
C GLU A 76 -7.30 -4.19 9.63
N GLU A 77 -5.97 -4.21 9.44
CA GLU A 77 -5.01 -4.53 10.51
C GLU A 77 -5.04 -3.48 11.64
N LEU A 78 -5.17 -2.20 11.31
CA LEU A 78 -5.20 -1.11 12.29
C LEU A 78 -6.56 -0.93 12.98
N THR A 79 -7.66 -1.31 12.32
CA THR A 79 -9.02 -1.27 12.89
C THR A 79 -9.38 -2.54 13.66
N GLY A 80 -8.47 -3.52 13.75
CA GLY A 80 -8.63 -4.70 14.59
C GLY A 80 -9.54 -5.78 13.98
N VAL A 81 -9.69 -5.81 12.66
CA VAL A 81 -10.37 -6.93 11.99
C VAL A 81 -9.38 -8.10 11.93
N GLU A 82 -9.35 -8.89 12.99
CA GLU A 82 -8.46 -10.04 13.18
C GLU A 82 -8.72 -11.19 12.18
N HIS A 83 -9.81 -11.12 11.40
CA HIS A 83 -10.22 -12.15 10.45
C HIS A 83 -10.48 -11.59 9.05
N PRO A 84 -9.86 -12.14 7.97
CA PRO A 84 -10.30 -11.85 6.62
C PRO A 84 -11.74 -12.33 6.48
N THR A 85 -12.66 -11.41 6.17
CA THR A 85 -14.05 -11.75 5.84
C THR A 85 -14.05 -12.55 4.54
N ARG A 86 -13.94 -13.88 4.66
CA ARG A 86 -14.41 -14.78 3.61
C ARG A 86 -15.88 -14.44 3.38
N PRO A 87 -16.33 -14.27 2.13
CA PRO A 87 -17.76 -14.22 1.86
C PRO A 87 -18.32 -15.58 2.24
N SER A 88 -19.03 -15.66 3.37
CA SER A 88 -19.79 -16.85 3.74
C SER A 88 -20.92 -17.00 2.74
N THR A 89 -20.73 -17.87 1.75
CA THR A 89 -21.80 -18.37 0.89
C THR A 89 -22.71 -19.29 1.70
N THR A 90 -23.54 -18.72 2.57
CA THR A 90 -24.74 -19.42 3.05
C THR A 90 -25.85 -19.10 2.06
N ARG A 91 -25.92 -19.92 1.02
CA ARG A 91 -27.07 -19.98 0.13
C ARG A 91 -28.15 -20.75 0.89
N SER A 92 -29.19 -20.05 1.34
CA SER A 92 -30.45 -20.68 1.75
C SER A 92 -31.10 -21.44 0.60
#